data_AF-A0A954WY84-F1
#
_entry.id   AF-A0A954WY84-F1
#
_cell.length_a   1.000
_cell.length_b   1.000
_cell.length_c   1.000
_cell.angle_alpha   90.00
_cell.angle_beta   90.00
_cell.angle_gamma   90.00
#
_symmetry.space_group_name_H-M   'P 1'
#
loop_
_entity.id
_entity.type
_entity.pdbx_description
1 polymer ?
#
loop_
_entity_poly.entity_id
_entity_poly.type
_entity_poly.pdbx_seq_one_letter_code
_entity_poly.pdbx_strand_id
1 'polypeptide(L)'
;MKRALLKIVVAALTVFSSFHSALGVPVTDGMLLWLDATDADTLFTDAALTIPASPGDAIGGWADKSGNNFHATQVDVAFQPVWQANAIGDQSAVRFSAAEMDGMIIDDSLTV
;
A
#
# COMPACT_ATOMS: atom_id res chain seq x y z
N MET A 1 15.51 -7.41 55.49
CA MET A 1 15.10 -6.59 54.32
C MET A 1 15.85 -7.10 53.10
N LYS A 2 15.19 -7.94 52.30
CA LYS A 2 15.79 -8.61 51.13
C LYS A 2 15.73 -7.66 49.93
N ARG A 3 16.88 -7.32 49.36
CA ARG A 3 16.98 -6.49 48.15
C ARG A 3 16.55 -7.33 46.95
N ALA A 4 15.43 -6.99 46.33
CA ALA A 4 14.99 -7.61 45.08
C ALA A 4 15.78 -7.01 43.91
N LEU A 5 16.56 -7.84 43.21
CA LEU A 5 17.14 -7.47 41.92
C LEU A 5 16.06 -7.51 40.84
N LEU A 6 15.89 -6.37 40.17
CA LEU A 6 15.07 -6.17 38.97
C LEU A 6 15.74 -6.90 37.80
N LYS A 7 15.13 -8.01 37.32
CA LYS A 7 15.51 -8.64 36.06
C LYS A 7 14.71 -8.00 34.94
N ILE A 8 15.35 -7.13 34.17
CA ILE A 8 14.83 -6.63 32.90
C ILE A 8 14.74 -7.83 31.95
N VAL A 9 13.52 -8.23 31.60
CA VAL A 9 13.28 -9.11 30.45
C VAL A 9 12.84 -8.21 29.31
N VAL A 10 13.70 -8.11 28.30
CA VAL A 10 13.43 -7.37 27.06
C VAL A 10 12.33 -8.10 26.28
N ALA A 11 11.27 -7.37 25.91
CA ALA A 11 10.21 -7.86 25.05
C ALA A 11 10.74 -8.01 23.61
N ALA A 12 10.69 -9.23 23.07
CA ALA A 12 10.89 -9.44 21.64
C ALA A 12 9.59 -9.11 20.91
N LEU A 13 9.38 -7.83 20.57
CA LEU A 13 8.41 -7.42 19.58
C LEU A 13 9.01 -7.77 18.21
N THR A 14 8.51 -8.82 17.57
CA THR A 14 8.88 -9.11 16.18
C THR A 14 8.23 -8.05 15.30
N VAL A 15 8.98 -7.00 14.99
CA VAL A 15 8.67 -6.12 13.87
C VAL A 15 9.02 -6.92 12.61
N PHE A 16 8.02 -7.48 11.93
CA PHE A 16 8.17 -7.85 10.53
C PHE A 16 8.17 -6.55 9.74
N SER A 17 9.32 -5.87 9.66
CA SER A 17 9.55 -4.95 8.56
C SER A 17 9.83 -5.83 7.36
N SER A 18 8.83 -6.02 6.51
CA SER A 18 9.05 -6.49 5.15
C SER A 18 9.89 -5.43 4.44
N PHE A 19 11.21 -5.53 4.55
CA PHE A 19 12.07 -4.97 3.53
C PHE A 19 11.84 -5.86 2.31
N HIS A 20 10.92 -5.45 1.43
CA HIS A 20 10.94 -5.90 0.05
C HIS A 20 12.21 -5.33 -0.59
N SER A 21 13.36 -5.89 -0.22
CA SER A 21 14.60 -5.72 -0.99
C SER A 21 14.26 -6.22 -2.38
N ALA A 22 14.01 -5.29 -3.29
CA ALA A 22 13.84 -5.57 -4.70
C ALA A 22 15.10 -6.31 -5.16
N LEU A 23 15.05 -7.64 -5.23
CA LEU A 23 15.93 -8.37 -6.12
C LEU A 23 15.64 -7.77 -7.49
N GLY A 24 16.60 -6.97 -7.98
CA GLY A 24 16.41 -5.90 -8.95
C GLY A 24 15.21 -6.08 -9.86
N VAL A 25 14.21 -5.22 -9.70
CA VAL A 25 13.14 -5.08 -10.69
C VAL A 25 13.85 -4.91 -12.04
N PRO A 26 13.54 -5.74 -13.06
CA PRO A 26 14.34 -5.84 -14.27
C PRO A 26 14.45 -4.53 -15.07
N VAL A 27 13.65 -3.52 -14.72
CA VAL A 27 13.70 -2.17 -15.28
C VAL A 27 13.53 -1.17 -14.14
N THR A 28 14.59 -0.44 -13.79
CA THR A 28 14.53 0.72 -12.88
C THR A 28 14.87 2.02 -13.60
N ASP A 29 15.56 1.95 -14.73
CA ASP A 29 15.91 3.12 -15.53
C ASP A 29 14.65 3.69 -16.20
N GLY A 30 14.33 4.96 -15.91
CA GLY A 30 13.11 5.62 -16.38
C GLY A 30 11.80 5.18 -15.71
N MET A 31 11.83 4.37 -14.63
CA MET A 31 10.62 4.00 -13.89
C MET A 31 10.12 5.19 -13.07
N LEU A 32 8.96 5.75 -13.45
CA LEU A 32 8.36 6.88 -12.74
C LEU A 32 7.33 6.46 -11.69
N LEU A 33 6.58 5.39 -11.94
CA LEU A 33 5.44 4.96 -11.12
C LEU A 33 5.36 3.43 -11.09
N TRP A 34 5.21 2.85 -9.90
CA TRP A 34 4.95 1.42 -9.74
C TRP A 34 3.86 1.19 -8.70
N LEU A 35 2.67 0.85 -9.18
CA LEU A 35 1.51 0.47 -8.38
C LEU A 35 1.28 -1.05 -8.49
N ASP A 36 1.25 -1.73 -7.36
CA ASP A 36 1.16 -3.19 -7.28
C ASP A 36 0.03 -3.62 -6.35
N ALA A 37 -1.06 -4.15 -6.92
CA ALA A 37 -2.25 -4.53 -6.16
C ALA A 37 -2.09 -5.90 -5.48
N THR A 38 -0.98 -6.60 -5.76
CA THR A 38 -0.64 -7.86 -5.11
C THR A 38 0.14 -7.65 -3.81
N ASP A 39 0.69 -6.44 -3.63
CA ASP A 39 1.39 -6.03 -2.41
C ASP A 39 0.43 -5.32 -1.44
N ALA A 40 -0.15 -6.12 -0.54
CA ALA A 40 -1.13 -5.68 0.46
C ALA A 40 -0.62 -4.51 1.33
N ASP A 41 0.70 -4.44 1.58
CA ASP A 41 1.31 -3.42 2.42
C ASP A 41 1.29 -2.03 1.76
N THR A 42 0.86 -1.94 0.50
CA THR A 42 0.78 -0.69 -0.27
C THR A 42 -0.65 -0.15 -0.45
N LEU A 43 -1.67 -0.83 0.08
CA LEU A 43 -3.06 -0.42 -0.09
C LEU A 43 -3.70 0.04 1.22
N PHE A 44 -4.42 1.16 1.16
CA PHE A 44 -4.97 1.84 2.31
C PHE A 44 -6.40 2.28 2.07
N THR A 45 -7.23 2.19 3.10
CA THR A 45 -8.63 2.65 3.06
C THR A 45 -8.73 4.18 3.04
N ASP A 46 -7.68 4.88 3.45
CA ASP A 46 -7.59 6.34 3.47
C ASP A 46 -6.54 6.89 2.52
N ALA A 47 -6.78 8.10 2.01
CA ALA A 47 -5.85 8.82 1.14
C ALA A 47 -4.56 9.27 1.84
N ALA A 48 -4.50 9.26 3.18
CA ALA A 48 -3.29 9.62 3.93
C ALA A 48 -2.33 8.43 4.11
N LEU A 49 -2.67 7.25 3.58
CA LEU A 49 -1.85 6.03 3.64
C LEU A 49 -1.57 5.57 5.08
N THR A 50 -2.59 5.60 5.94
CA THR A 50 -2.42 5.31 7.38
C THR A 50 -3.16 4.07 7.86
N ILE A 51 -4.22 3.65 7.18
CA ILE A 51 -5.09 2.54 7.57
C ILE A 51 -5.01 1.46 6.48
N PRO A 52 -4.29 0.36 6.72
CA PRO A 52 -4.17 -0.74 5.76
C PRO A 52 -5.53 -1.27 5.32
N ALA A 53 -5.68 -1.55 4.03
CA ALA A 53 -6.86 -2.17 3.46
C ALA A 53 -6.81 -3.70 3.55
N SER A 54 -7.96 -4.34 3.38
CA SER A 54 -8.13 -5.77 3.13
C SER A 54 -8.88 -6.00 1.81
N PRO A 55 -8.76 -7.18 1.19
CA PRO A 55 -9.56 -7.49 0.01
C PRO A 55 -11.06 -7.38 0.30
N GLY A 56 -11.76 -6.63 -0.55
CA GLY A 56 -13.16 -6.24 -0.38
C GLY A 56 -13.36 -4.79 0.06
N ASP A 57 -12.31 -4.14 0.57
CA ASP A 57 -12.39 -2.75 1.00
C ASP A 57 -12.28 -1.78 -0.18
N ALA A 58 -12.98 -0.65 -0.04
CA ALA A 58 -12.70 0.53 -0.84
C ALA A 58 -11.34 1.10 -0.43
N ILE A 59 -10.54 1.53 -1.40
CA ILE A 59 -9.21 2.07 -1.14
C ILE A 59 -9.16 3.57 -1.44
N GLY A 60 -8.71 4.33 -0.46
CA GLY A 60 -8.42 5.75 -0.61
C GLY A 60 -6.97 6.02 -1.01
N GLY A 61 -6.07 5.03 -0.87
CA GLY A 61 -4.66 5.21 -1.13
C GLY A 61 -3.96 3.96 -1.66
N TRP A 62 -3.05 4.18 -2.61
CA TRP A 62 -2.18 3.15 -3.19
C TRP A 62 -0.75 3.71 -3.25
N ALA A 63 0.10 3.19 -2.36
CA ALA A 63 1.48 3.60 -2.24
C ALA A 63 2.30 3.17 -3.46
N ASP A 64 3.16 4.08 -3.90
CA ASP A 64 4.04 3.93 -5.05
C ASP A 64 5.35 3.27 -4.63
N LYS A 65 5.69 2.15 -5.27
CA LYS A 65 6.87 1.35 -4.99
C LYS A 65 8.10 1.79 -5.80
N SER A 66 7.96 2.76 -6.69
CA SER A 66 9.08 3.26 -7.52
C SER A 66 10.14 3.99 -6.68
N GLY A 67 9.76 4.52 -5.53
CA GLY A 67 10.58 5.41 -4.70
C GLY A 67 10.42 6.91 -5.03
N ASN A 68 9.61 7.26 -6.03
CA ASN A 68 9.36 8.65 -6.43
C ASN A 68 8.21 9.31 -5.66
N ASN A 69 7.51 8.58 -4.80
CA ASN A 69 6.38 9.05 -3.98
C ASN A 69 5.18 9.56 -4.79
N PHE A 70 4.96 9.04 -5.99
CA PHE A 70 3.77 9.35 -6.80
C PHE A 70 2.61 8.44 -6.39
N HIS A 71 2.20 8.52 -5.13
CA HIS A 71 1.09 7.72 -4.59
C HIS A 71 -0.22 8.08 -5.28
N ALA A 72 -1.01 7.05 -5.62
CA ALA A 72 -2.36 7.28 -6.14
C ALA A 72 -3.33 7.42 -4.97
N THR A 73 -4.19 8.44 -4.99
CA THR A 73 -5.12 8.72 -3.87
C THR A 73 -6.52 9.11 -4.34
N GLN A 74 -7.52 8.82 -3.51
CA GLN A 74 -8.91 9.23 -3.70
C GLN A 74 -9.53 9.59 -2.35
N VAL A 75 -9.82 10.88 -2.17
CA VAL A 75 -10.35 11.44 -0.92
C VAL A 75 -11.86 11.29 -0.83
N ASP A 76 -12.57 11.28 -1.97
CA ASP A 76 -14.01 11.09 -1.99
C ASP A 76 -14.34 9.60 -1.92
N VAL A 77 -14.90 9.19 -0.79
CA VAL A 77 -15.30 7.80 -0.51
C VAL A 77 -16.31 7.25 -1.51
N ALA A 78 -17.08 8.11 -2.20
CA ALA A 78 -18.02 7.68 -3.23
C ALA A 78 -17.33 7.28 -4.54
N PHE A 79 -16.06 7.65 -4.73
CA PHE A 79 -15.28 7.41 -5.95
C PHE A 79 -14.09 6.46 -5.72
N GLN A 80 -14.00 5.85 -4.53
CA GLN A 80 -12.92 4.94 -4.20
C GLN A 80 -13.13 3.58 -4.88
N PRO A 81 -12.14 3.09 -5.64
CA PRO A 81 -12.22 1.75 -6.19
C PRO A 81 -12.08 0.69 -5.09
N VAL A 82 -12.45 -0.56 -5.40
CA VAL A 82 -12.37 -1.67 -4.45
C VAL A 82 -11.16 -2.54 -4.73
N TRP A 83 -10.38 -2.87 -3.70
CA TRP A 83 -9.32 -3.87 -3.81
C TRP A 83 -9.91 -5.28 -3.75
N GLN A 84 -9.66 -6.13 -4.73
CA GLN A 84 -10.24 -7.46 -4.83
C GLN A 84 -9.17 -8.53 -4.99
N ALA A 85 -9.23 -9.57 -4.14
CA ALA A 85 -8.40 -10.76 -4.28
C ALA A 85 -8.89 -11.63 -5.44
N ASN A 86 -7.97 -12.36 -6.07
CA ASN A 86 -8.25 -13.30 -7.17
C ASN A 86 -9.04 -12.67 -8.33
N ALA A 87 -8.80 -11.40 -8.61
CA ALA A 87 -9.55 -10.64 -9.60
C ALA A 87 -9.11 -10.96 -11.04
N ILE A 88 -7.82 -11.21 -11.27
CA ILE A 88 -7.27 -11.51 -12.61
C ILE A 88 -6.32 -12.70 -12.49
N GLY A 89 -6.76 -13.88 -12.93
CA GLY A 89 -5.92 -15.09 -12.93
C GLY A 89 -5.29 -15.38 -11.56
N ASP A 90 -6.11 -15.40 -10.51
CA ASP A 90 -5.73 -15.57 -9.09
C ASP A 90 -4.88 -14.44 -8.48
N GLN A 91 -4.58 -13.38 -9.23
CA GLN A 91 -3.91 -12.20 -8.70
C GLN A 91 -4.92 -11.16 -8.21
N SER A 92 -4.56 -10.47 -7.12
CA SER A 92 -5.32 -9.33 -6.63
C SER A 92 -5.25 -8.15 -7.59
N ALA A 93 -6.33 -7.40 -7.70
CA ALA A 93 -6.41 -6.18 -8.50
C ALA A 93 -7.28 -5.13 -7.83
N VAL A 94 -7.11 -3.87 -8.23
CA VAL A 94 -8.02 -2.78 -7.86
C VAL A 94 -9.06 -2.64 -8.98
N ARG A 95 -10.33 -2.73 -8.61
CA ARG A 95 -11.46 -2.71 -9.53
C ARG A 95 -12.13 -1.32 -9.49
N PHE A 96 -12.09 -0.65 -10.64
CA PHE A 96 -12.75 0.63 -10.87
C PHE A 96 -14.13 0.41 -11.50
N SER A 97 -15.12 1.09 -10.96
CA SER A 97 -16.52 1.01 -11.36
C SER A 97 -16.98 2.32 -12.01
N ALA A 98 -17.59 2.21 -13.19
CA ALA A 98 -18.18 3.38 -13.86
C ALA A 98 -19.52 3.82 -13.24
N ALA A 99 -20.16 2.96 -12.44
CA ALA A 99 -21.42 3.30 -11.77
C ALA A 99 -21.19 4.30 -10.63
N GLU A 100 -20.10 4.09 -9.90
CA GLU A 100 -19.64 5.01 -8.84
C GLU A 100 -18.71 6.11 -9.38
N MET A 101 -18.29 6.05 -10.66
CA MET A 101 -17.28 6.98 -11.23
C MET A 101 -15.93 6.89 -10.52
N ASP A 102 -15.51 5.67 -10.18
CA ASP A 102 -14.27 5.45 -9.43
C ASP A 102 -13.05 6.03 -10.14
N GLY A 103 -12.11 6.53 -9.36
CA GLY A 103 -10.84 7.02 -9.85
C GLY A 103 -9.81 7.16 -8.74
N MET A 104 -8.54 7.19 -9.14
CA MET A 104 -7.42 7.52 -8.25
C MET A 104 -6.60 8.62 -8.93
N ILE A 105 -6.20 9.62 -8.16
CA ILE A 105 -5.45 10.78 -8.63
C ILE A 105 -3.97 10.56 -8.35
N ILE A 106 -3.15 10.80 -9.36
CA ILE A 106 -1.68 10.84 -9.29
C ILE A 106 -1.27 12.26 -9.68
N ASP A 107 -0.18 12.77 -9.10
CA ASP A 107 0.30 14.13 -9.36
C ASP A 107 0.68 14.36 -10.83
N ASP A 108 0.23 15.47 -11.41
CA ASP A 108 0.44 15.84 -12.82
C ASP A 108 1.91 16.20 -13.15
N SER A 109 2.78 16.35 -12.14
CA SER A 109 4.22 16.55 -12.32
C SER A 109 5.00 15.29 -12.70
N LEU A 110 4.31 14.18 -13.00
CA LEU A 110 4.90 12.97 -13.53
C LEU A 110 5.55 13.23 -14.91
N THR A 111 6.86 13.49 -14.93
CA THR A 111 7.64 13.79 -16.14
C THR A 111 8.75 12.76 -16.37
N VAL A 112 9.02 12.45 -17.65
CA VAL A 112 10.14 11.60 -18.12
C VAL A 112 11.41 12.41 -18.27
#